data_AF-A0A9N8KUG2-F1
#
_entry.id   AF-A0A9N8KUG2-F1
#
_cell.length_a   1.000
_cell.length_b   1.000
_cell.length_c   1.000
_cell.angle_alpha   90.00
_cell.angle_beta   90.00
_cell.angle_gamma   90.00
#
_symmetry.space_group_name_H-M   'P 1'
#
loop_
_entity.id
_entity.type
_entity.pdbx_description
1 polymer ?
#
loop_
_entity_poly.entity_id
_entity_poly.type
_entity_poly.pdbx_seq_one_letter_code
_entity_poly.pdbx_strand_id
1 'polypeptide(L)'
;MSVMEFLKDLPSYDEHNFTLFNTDHGIRNCSKRPSIYLPTKDIPSEQKQQFTEKARPEPYRTEWRRQSTSQEALYQLTAQLKIC
;
A
#
# COMPACT_ATOMS: atom_id res chain seq x y z
N MET A 1 -35.84 1.26 -24.98
CA MET A 1 -34.44 1.36 -25.46
C MET A 1 -33.97 -0.02 -25.83
N SER A 2 -33.33 -0.16 -26.99
CA SER A 2 -32.76 -1.45 -27.41
C SER A 2 -31.35 -1.61 -26.83
N VAL A 3 -30.89 -2.85 -26.68
CA VAL A 3 -29.51 -3.14 -26.23
C VAL A 3 -28.47 -2.51 -27.15
N MET A 4 -28.76 -2.43 -28.45
CA MET A 4 -27.85 -1.82 -29.43
C MET A 4 -27.70 -0.31 -29.23
N GLU A 5 -28.78 0.36 -28.79
CA GLU A 5 -28.77 1.79 -28.49
C GLU A 5 -28.00 2.12 -27.21
N PHE A 6 -27.88 1.16 -26.29
CA PHE A 6 -27.05 1.26 -25.09
C PHE A 6 -25.56 1.02 -25.38
N LEU A 7 -25.23 0.18 -26.37
CA LEU A 7 -23.85 -0.19 -26.71
C LEU A 7 -23.18 0.70 -27.75
N LYS A 8 -23.89 1.67 -28.35
CA LYS A 8 -23.36 2.46 -29.47
C LYS A 8 -22.22 3.42 -29.07
N ASP A 9 -22.19 3.88 -27.82
CA ASP A 9 -21.25 4.91 -27.34
C ASP A 9 -20.30 4.36 -26.26
N LEU A 10 -19.77 3.15 -26.47
CA LEU A 10 -18.75 2.59 -25.59
C LEU A 10 -17.47 3.43 -25.64
N PRO A 11 -16.78 3.65 -24.50
CA PRO A 11 -15.52 4.38 -24.48
C PRO A 11 -14.47 3.71 -25.38
N SER A 12 -13.89 4.49 -26.28
CA SER A 12 -12.71 4.13 -27.04
C SER A 12 -11.55 5.00 -26.59
N TYR A 13 -10.51 4.38 -26.04
CA TYR A 13 -9.27 5.11 -25.70
C TYR A 13 -8.45 5.42 -26.96
N ASP A 14 -8.48 4.52 -27.94
CA ASP A 14 -7.85 4.67 -29.26
C ASP A 14 -8.66 3.82 -30.27
N GLU A 15 -9.16 4.48 -31.31
CA GLU A 15 -9.97 3.87 -32.37
C GLU A 15 -9.19 2.82 -33.17
N HIS A 16 -7.85 2.89 -33.20
CA HIS A 16 -7.00 1.97 -33.94
C HIS A 16 -6.68 0.67 -33.18
N ASN A 17 -7.02 0.56 -31.88
CA ASN A 17 -6.65 -0.60 -31.05
C ASN A 17 -7.10 -1.95 -31.61
N PHE A 18 -8.23 -1.99 -32.31
CA PHE A 18 -8.84 -3.22 -32.81
C PHE A 18 -9.01 -3.28 -34.33
N THR A 19 -8.63 -2.23 -35.07
CA THR A 19 -8.87 -2.14 -36.52
C THR A 19 -8.04 -3.12 -37.34
N LEU A 20 -6.89 -3.57 -36.80
CA LEU A 20 -5.98 -4.51 -37.44
C LEU A 20 -6.01 -5.91 -36.81
N PHE A 21 -6.99 -6.18 -35.93
CA PHE A 21 -7.11 -7.47 -35.28
C PHE A 21 -7.49 -8.55 -36.30
N ASN A 22 -6.54 -9.45 -36.60
CA ASN A 22 -6.73 -10.52 -37.58
C ASN A 22 -7.07 -11.85 -36.89
N THR A 23 -8.22 -12.43 -37.25
CA THR A 23 -8.69 -13.73 -36.72
C THR A 23 -8.37 -14.91 -37.66
N ASP A 24 -7.82 -14.65 -38.86
CA ASP A 24 -7.54 -15.65 -39.90
C ASP A 24 -6.49 -16.69 -39.44
N HIS A 25 -5.70 -16.38 -38.42
CA HIS A 25 -4.90 -17.35 -37.67
C HIS A 25 -5.75 -18.11 -36.65
N GLY A 26 -6.78 -18.78 -37.17
CA GLY A 26 -7.73 -19.59 -36.41
C GLY A 26 -7.05 -20.70 -35.60
N ILE A 27 -7.57 -20.88 -34.37
CA ILE A 27 -7.66 -22.16 -33.64
C ILE A 27 -6.33 -22.93 -33.50
N ARG A 28 -5.20 -22.24 -33.43
CA ARG A 28 -3.95 -22.78 -32.89
C ARG A 28 -3.53 -21.91 -31.72
N ASN A 29 -4.35 -21.99 -30.68
CA ASN A 29 -4.14 -21.36 -29.38
C ASN A 29 -2.97 -22.06 -28.65
N CYS A 30 -1.83 -22.26 -29.31
CA CYS A 30 -0.56 -22.20 -28.62
C CYS A 30 -0.30 -20.72 -28.41
N SER A 31 -1.07 -20.14 -27.50
CA SER A 31 -0.87 -18.83 -26.90
C SER A 31 0.62 -18.73 -26.60
N LYS A 32 1.36 -18.01 -27.45
CA LYS A 32 2.75 -17.64 -27.17
C LYS A 32 2.69 -16.99 -25.81
N ARG A 33 3.13 -17.72 -24.79
CA ARG A 33 3.14 -17.20 -23.42
C ARG A 33 3.89 -15.86 -23.51
N PRO A 34 3.33 -14.76 -22.97
CA PRO A 34 4.07 -13.51 -22.90
C PRO A 34 5.46 -13.80 -22.34
N SER A 35 6.48 -13.17 -22.91
CA SER A 35 7.84 -13.35 -22.40
C SER A 35 7.87 -12.99 -20.92
N ILE A 36 8.45 -13.88 -20.11
CA ILE A 36 8.59 -13.66 -18.67
C ILE A 36 9.63 -12.55 -18.46
N TYR A 37 9.28 -11.53 -17.69
CA TYR A 37 10.25 -10.54 -17.26
C TYR A 37 11.22 -11.18 -16.27
N LEU A 38 12.51 -11.22 -16.63
CA LEU A 38 13.60 -11.63 -15.76
C LEU A 38 14.33 -10.36 -15.30
N PRO A 39 14.15 -9.91 -14.05
CA PRO A 39 14.88 -8.77 -13.52
C PRO A 39 16.38 -9.10 -13.53
N THR A 40 17.19 -8.28 -14.21
CA THR A 40 18.66 -8.42 -14.24
C THR A 40 19.38 -7.36 -13.42
N LYS A 41 18.63 -6.38 -12.90
CA LYS A 41 19.16 -5.26 -12.13
C LYS A 41 18.30 -5.08 -10.88
N ASP A 42 18.96 -5.01 -9.74
CA ASP A 42 18.35 -4.57 -8.50
C ASP A 42 18.18 -3.05 -8.56
N ILE A 43 17.00 -2.60 -8.98
CA ILE A 43 16.64 -1.18 -8.91
C ILE A 43 16.15 -0.92 -7.49
N PRO A 44 16.89 -0.15 -6.66
CA PRO A 44 16.46 0.14 -5.31
C PRO A 44 15.16 0.94 -5.36
N SER A 45 14.14 0.49 -4.63
CA SER A 45 12.88 1.25 -4.50
C SER A 45 13.16 2.57 -3.78
N GLU A 46 12.82 3.70 -4.41
CA GLU A 46 13.01 5.04 -3.83
C GLU A 46 12.14 5.25 -2.59
N GLN A 47 10.95 4.63 -2.56
CA GLN A 47 10.02 4.73 -1.45
C GLN A 47 10.13 3.49 -0.58
N LYS A 48 11.06 3.51 0.38
CA LYS A 48 11.03 2.56 1.51
C LYS A 48 9.68 2.76 2.18
N GLN A 49 8.74 1.83 1.99
CA GLN A 49 7.49 1.79 2.75
C GLN A 49 7.85 2.06 4.20
N GLN A 50 7.42 3.21 4.71
CA GLN A 50 7.85 3.73 6.00
C GLN A 50 7.65 2.64 7.04
N PHE A 51 8.74 2.11 7.58
CA PHE A 51 8.70 1.10 8.62
C PHE A 51 7.93 1.74 9.77
N THR A 52 6.69 1.31 9.98
CA THR A 52 5.96 1.73 11.17
C THR A 52 6.71 1.07 12.32
N GLU A 53 7.49 1.84 13.07
CA GLU A 53 7.98 1.40 14.37
C GLU A 53 6.77 0.81 15.09
N LYS A 54 6.91 -0.39 15.68
CA LYS A 54 5.83 -1.04 16.43
C LYS A 54 5.61 -0.26 17.73
N ALA A 55 5.06 0.94 17.60
CA ALA A 55 4.64 1.76 18.71
C ALA A 55 3.46 1.06 19.38
N ARG A 56 3.51 1.00 20.71
CA ARG A 56 2.39 0.45 21.47
C ARG A 56 1.16 1.32 21.23
N PRO A 57 -0.05 0.73 21.14
CA PRO A 57 -1.27 1.47 20.83
C PRO A 57 -1.41 2.73 21.71
N GLU A 58 -1.91 3.82 21.15
CA GLU A 58 -2.02 5.12 21.84
C GLU A 58 -2.67 5.10 23.25
N PRO A 59 -3.71 4.27 23.52
CA PRO A 59 -4.26 4.18 24.88
C PRO A 59 -3.22 3.70 25.89
N TYR A 60 -2.46 2.67 25.50
CA TYR A 60 -1.36 2.15 26.29
C TYR A 60 -0.25 3.21 26.39
N ARG A 61 0.12 3.88 25.30
CA ARG A 61 1.23 4.86 25.31
C ARG A 61 0.98 6.01 26.28
N THR A 62 -0.26 6.47 26.33
CA THR A 62 -0.68 7.55 27.23
C THR A 62 -0.64 7.10 28.69
N GLU A 63 -1.08 5.88 28.96
CA GLU A 63 -1.08 5.32 30.32
C GLU A 63 0.34 5.18 30.87
N TRP A 64 1.27 4.65 30.08
CA TRP A 64 2.67 4.55 30.48
C TRP A 64 3.30 5.91 30.74
N ARG A 65 2.98 6.93 29.92
CA ARG A 65 3.45 8.30 30.15
C ARG A 65 2.98 8.82 31.52
N ARG A 66 1.70 8.60 31.86
CA ARG A 66 1.14 9.05 33.16
C ARG A 66 1.81 8.36 34.34
N GLN A 67 2.02 7.04 34.25
CA GLN A 67 2.66 6.27 35.32
C GLN A 67 4.12 6.69 35.53
N SER A 68 4.88 6.89 34.45
CA SER A 68 6.26 7.39 34.53
C SER A 68 6.34 8.74 35.23
N THR A 69 5.51 9.71 34.84
CA THR A 69 5.48 11.03 35.49
C THR A 69 5.06 10.96 36.96
N SER A 70 4.12 10.08 37.30
CA SER A 70 3.67 9.89 38.69
C SER A 70 4.78 9.32 39.58
N GLN A 71 5.54 8.35 39.07
CA GLN A 71 6.67 7.76 39.79
C GLN A 71 7.79 8.78 40.03
N GLU A 72 8.10 9.60 39.02
CA GLU A 72 9.09 10.68 39.14
C GLU A 72 8.66 11.70 40.20
N ALA A 73 7.39 12.12 40.19
CA ALA A 73 6.86 13.05 41.19
C ALA A 73 6.96 12.48 42.62
N LEU A 74 6.62 11.20 42.80
CA LEU A 74 6.76 10.52 44.09
C LEU A 74 8.22 10.45 44.55
N TYR A 75 9.15 10.16 43.63
CA TYR A 75 10.58 10.13 43.94
C TYR A 75 11.07 11.51 44.39
N GLN A 76 10.67 12.58 43.72
CA GLN A 76 11.04 13.95 44.07
C GLN A 76 10.50 14.37 45.44
N LEU A 77 9.21 14.09 45.73
CA LEU A 77 8.61 14.38 47.03
C LEU A 77 9.30 13.60 48.16
N THR A 78 9.59 12.32 47.91
CA THR A 78 10.32 11.48 48.85
C THR A 78 11.74 12.00 49.09
N ALA A 79 12.41 12.49 48.05
CA ALA A 79 13.73 13.10 48.18
C ALA A 79 13.68 14.39 49.00
N GLN A 80 12.68 15.25 48.80
CA GLN A 80 12.53 16.47 49.60
C GLN A 80 12.25 16.18 51.07
N LEU A 81 11.37 15.23 51.38
CA LEU A 81 11.06 14.85 52.77
C LEU A 81 12.25 14.21 53.50
N LYS A 82 13.23 13.66 52.78
CA LYS A 82 14.46 13.12 53.36
C LYS A 82 15.53 14.18 53.66
N ILE A 83 15.37 15.39 53.11
CA ILE A 83 16.30 16.51 53.27
C ILE A 83 15.88 17.42 54.43
N CYS A 84 14.60 17.45 54.79
CA CYS A 84 14.06 18.15 55.98
C CYS A 84 14.26 17.33 57.26
#